data_AF-A0A183SXF7-F1
#
_entry.id   AF-A0A183SXF7-F1
#
_cell.length_a   1.000
_cell.length_b   1.000
_cell.length_c   1.000
_cell.angle_alpha   90.00
_cell.angle_beta   90.00
_cell.angle_gamma   90.00
#
_symmetry.space_group_name_H-M   'P 1'
#
loop_
_entity.id
_entity.type
_entity.pdbx_description
1 polymer ?
#
loop_
_entity_poly.entity_id
_entity_poly.type
_entity_poly.pdbx_seq_one_letter_code
_entity_poly.pdbx_strand_id
1 'polypeptide(L)'
;MLEVGAGYTFVRNGRPKAERRDADVVFAIWNDIVERLSCLPQGFNDRLMSLHLPLQGDQFATIISAYAPPMTNYDVTKDKFYEF
;
A
#
# COMPACT_ATOMS: atom_id res chain seq x y z
N MET A 1 -2.46 -7.98 5.79
CA MET A 1 -3.76 -8.53 6.19
C MET A 1 -4.76 -8.23 5.09
N LEU A 2 -5.51 -9.23 4.65
CA LEU A 2 -6.54 -9.12 3.63
C LEU A 2 -7.90 -9.25 4.31
N GLU A 3 -8.79 -8.28 4.12
CA GLU A 3 -10.14 -8.32 4.65
C GLU A 3 -11.14 -8.14 3.49
N VAL A 4 -12.04 -9.09 3.31
CA VAL A 4 -13.00 -9.10 2.20
C VAL A 4 -14.33 -8.54 2.69
N GLY A 5 -14.76 -7.45 2.07
CA GLY A 5 -16.08 -6.83 2.28
C GLY A 5 -17.03 -7.07 1.12
N ALA A 6 -18.25 -6.52 1.22
CA ALA A 6 -19.27 -6.61 0.17
C ALA A 6 -18.86 -5.76 -1.06
N GLY A 7 -18.14 -6.37 -1.99
CA GLY A 7 -17.74 -5.78 -3.28
C GLY A 7 -16.29 -5.27 -3.35
N TYR A 8 -15.62 -5.09 -2.20
CA TYR A 8 -14.24 -4.66 -2.13
C TYR A 8 -13.43 -5.52 -1.18
N THR A 9 -12.16 -5.72 -1.50
CA THR A 9 -11.16 -6.32 -0.64
C THR A 9 -10.17 -5.24 -0.19
N PHE A 10 -9.96 -5.19 1.12
CA PHE A 10 -9.02 -4.29 1.76
C PHE A 10 -7.70 -4.99 1.98
N VAL A 11 -6.62 -4.38 1.51
CA VAL A 11 -5.26 -4.84 1.72
C VAL A 11 -4.52 -3.83 2.56
N ARG A 12 -3.89 -4.31 3.63
CA ARG A 12 -3.07 -3.51 4.54
C ARG A 12 -1.71 -4.17 4.75
N ASN A 13 -0.65 -3.36 4.86
CA ASN A 13 0.66 -3.83 5.28
C ASN A 13 0.53 -4.61 6.61
N GLY A 14 1.14 -5.79 6.71
CA GLY A 14 0.92 -6.78 7.77
C GLY A 14 1.96 -6.75 8.89
N ARG A 15 2.24 -5.59 9.49
CA ARG A 15 3.16 -5.53 10.65
C ARG A 15 2.51 -6.09 11.94
N PRO A 16 3.26 -6.81 12.79
CA PRO A 16 2.76 -7.31 14.07
C PRO A 16 2.25 -6.18 14.96
N LYS A 17 1.18 -6.45 15.71
CA LYS A 17 0.46 -5.49 16.58
C LYS A 17 1.32 -4.80 17.66
N ALA A 18 2.56 -5.25 17.86
CA ALA A 18 3.52 -4.71 18.82
C ALA A 18 4.20 -3.41 18.34
N GLU A 19 4.21 -3.12 17.04
CA GLU A 19 4.73 -1.86 16.51
C GLU A 19 3.65 -0.78 16.44
N ARG A 20 3.92 0.36 17.08
CA ARG A 20 3.08 1.55 17.02
C ARG A 20 3.22 2.17 15.63
N ARG A 21 2.13 2.25 14.87
CA ARG A 21 2.15 2.86 13.53
C ARG A 21 2.05 4.37 13.63
N ASP A 22 3.02 5.07 13.05
CA ASP A 22 2.99 6.52 12.89
C ASP A 22 2.07 6.96 11.73
N ALA A 23 1.75 6.05 10.81
CA ALA A 23 0.85 6.26 9.69
C ALA A 23 0.36 4.89 9.17
N ASP A 24 -0.70 4.89 8.38
CA ASP A 24 -1.21 3.67 7.80
C ASP A 24 -1.77 3.91 6.39
N VAL A 25 -1.46 3.00 5.48
CA VAL A 25 -1.93 3.02 4.10
C VAL A 25 -2.66 1.73 3.80
N VAL A 26 -3.85 1.86 3.20
CA VAL A 26 -4.74 0.75 2.85
C VAL A 26 -5.17 0.91 1.39
N PHE A 27 -5.22 -0.19 0.65
CA PHE A 27 -5.89 -0.24 -0.65
C PHE A 27 -7.28 -0.85 -0.49
N ALA A 28 -8.27 -0.23 -1.12
CA ALA A 28 -9.59 -0.83 -1.35
C ALA A 28 -9.67 -1.20 -2.84
N ILE A 29 -9.79 -2.49 -3.13
CA ILE A 29 -9.75 -3.04 -4.50
C ILE A 29 -11.06 -3.77 -4.75
N TRP A 30 -11.68 -3.59 -5.91
CA TRP A 30 -12.85 -4.39 -6.29
C TRP A 30 -12.52 -5.87 -6.35
N ASN A 31 -13.42 -6.71 -5.84
CA ASN A 31 -13.21 -8.16 -5.80
C ASN A 31 -12.93 -8.75 -7.20
N ASP A 32 -13.63 -8.27 -8.23
CA ASP A 32 -13.42 -8.69 -9.63
C ASP A 32 -12.01 -8.37 -10.16
N ILE A 33 -11.36 -7.34 -9.60
CA ILE A 33 -9.98 -6.97 -9.95
C ILE A 33 -8.99 -7.79 -9.12
N VAL A 34 -9.32 -8.11 -7.86
CA VAL A 34 -8.51 -8.97 -6.97
C VAL A 34 -8.32 -10.35 -7.58
N GLU A 35 -9.35 -10.92 -8.20
CA GLU A 35 -9.26 -12.23 -8.88
C GLU A 35 -8.35 -12.20 -10.11
N ARG A 36 -8.14 -11.02 -10.69
CA ARG A 36 -7.29 -10.80 -11.88
C ARG A 36 -5.88 -10.34 -11.53
N LEU A 37 -5.63 -10.01 -10.27
CA LEU A 37 -4.35 -9.53 -9.79
C LEU A 37 -3.35 -10.69 -9.69
N SER A 38 -2.20 -10.55 -10.36
CA SER A 38 -1.12 -11.53 -10.30
C SER A 38 -0.37 -11.53 -8.97
N CYS A 39 -0.42 -10.41 -8.24
CA CYS A 39 0.15 -10.27 -6.90
C CYS A 39 -0.73 -9.38 -6.01
N LEU A 40 -0.70 -9.64 -4.70
CA LEU A 40 -1.33 -8.76 -3.72
C LEU A 40 -0.53 -7.46 -3.58
N PRO A 41 -1.17 -6.34 -3.19
CA PRO A 41 -0.44 -5.11 -2.90
C PRO A 41 0.69 -5.31 -1.89
N GLN A 42 1.85 -4.74 -2.19
CA GLN A 42 3.05 -4.84 -1.39
C GLN A 42 3.29 -3.55 -0.61
N GLY A 43 3.31 -3.64 0.71
CA GLY A 43 3.70 -2.53 1.59
C GLY A 43 5.22 -2.46 1.70
N PHE A 44 5.81 -1.34 1.30
CA PHE A 44 7.24 -1.09 1.48
C PHE A 44 7.52 -0.61 2.90
N ASN A 45 6.71 0.31 3.42
CA ASN A 45 6.77 0.80 4.79
C ASN A 45 5.36 1.15 5.29
N ASP A 46 5.24 1.78 6.47
CA ASP A 46 3.93 2.14 7.04
C ASP A 46 3.20 3.24 6.24
N ARG A 47 3.92 3.93 5.35
CA ARG A 47 3.46 5.09 4.57
C ARG A 47 3.40 4.86 3.08
N LEU A 48 3.92 3.75 2.57
CA LEU A 48 4.07 3.51 1.14
C LEU A 48 3.64 2.08 0.81
N MET A 49 2.70 1.97 -0.11
CA MET A 49 2.21 0.69 -0.63
C MET A 49 2.05 0.77 -2.15
N SER A 50 2.44 -0.28 -2.86
CA SER A 50 2.22 -0.41 -4.30
C SER A 50 1.28 -1.54 -4.66
N LEU A 51 0.65 -1.41 -5.82
CA LEU A 51 -0.19 -2.41 -6.45
C LEU A 51 0.14 -2.50 -7.94
N HIS A 52 0.39 -3.70 -8.44
CA HIS A 52 0.64 -3.96 -9.86
C HIS A 52 -0.60 -4.54 -10.53
N LEU A 53 -1.27 -3.74 -11.35
CA LEU A 53 -2.46 -4.16 -12.09
C LEU A 53 -2.04 -4.64 -13.49
N PRO A 54 -2.35 -5.90 -13.87
CA PRO A 54 -2.13 -6.34 -15.24
C PRO A 54 -3.06 -5.57 -16.19
N LEU A 55 -2.51 -5.05 -17.28
CA LEU A 55 -3.27 -4.34 -18.32
C LEU A 55 -3.59 -5.29 -19.48
N GLN A 56 -2.65 -5.46 -20.41
CA GLN A 56 -2.78 -6.34 -21.57
C GLN A 56 -1.40 -6.83 -21.99
N GLY A 57 -1.28 -8.11 -22.33
CA GLY A 57 0.01 -8.72 -22.65
C GLY A 57 0.93 -8.74 -21.43
N ASP A 58 2.19 -8.32 -21.62
CA ASP A 58 3.23 -8.26 -20.57
C ASP A 58 3.32 -6.87 -19.89
N GLN A 59 2.28 -6.04 -20.01
CA GLN A 59 2.24 -4.71 -19.40
C GLN A 59 1.46 -4.68 -18.08
N PHE A 60 2.01 -3.93 -17.13
CA PHE A 60 1.42 -3.68 -15.81
C PHE A 60 1.34 -2.17 -15.56
N ALA A 61 0.25 -1.73 -14.94
CA ALA A 61 0.15 -0.42 -14.32
C ALA A 61 0.54 -0.53 -12.84
N THR A 62 1.41 0.36 -12.37
CA THR A 62 1.77 0.44 -10.95
C THR A 62 1.02 1.60 -10.31
N ILE A 63 0.17 1.30 -9.33
CA ILE A 63 -0.48 2.29 -8.47
C ILE A 63 0.31 2.38 -7.16
N ILE A 64 0.73 3.59 -6.80
CA ILE A 64 1.44 3.86 -5.54
C ILE A 64 0.54 4.73 -4.67
N SER A 65 0.28 4.26 -3.45
CA SER A 65 -0.37 5.04 -2.40
C SER A 65 0.66 5.42 -1.35
N ALA A 66 0.80 6.72 -1.11
CA ALA A 66 1.83 7.28 -0.24
C ALA A 66 1.21 8.31 0.72
N TYR A 67 1.51 8.19 2.01
CA TYR A 67 1.16 9.20 3.01
C TYR A 67 2.35 10.12 3.27
N ALA A 68 2.20 11.40 2.89
CA ALA A 68 3.25 12.39 3.09
C ALA A 68 3.43 12.73 4.59
N PRO A 69 4.68 12.95 5.07
CA PRO A 69 4.92 13.40 6.43
C PRO A 69 4.22 14.74 6.72
N PRO A 70 3.72 14.96 7.95
CA PRO A 70 3.24 16.27 8.37
C PRO A 70 4.35 17.33 8.29
N MET A 71 3.99 18.55 7.87
CA MET A 71 4.91 19.66 7.57
C MET A 71 5.85 20.05 8.73
N THR A 72 5.50 19.72 9.97
CA THR A 72 6.22 20.11 11.19
C THR A 72 7.53 19.37 11.45
N ASN A 73 7.85 18.30 10.72
CA ASN A 73 9.05 17.50 10.95
C ASN A 73 9.94 17.48 9.69
N TYR A 74 10.48 18.64 9.35
CA TYR A 74 11.10 18.91 8.05
C TYR A 74 12.49 18.26 7.86
N ASP A 75 13.31 18.22 8.91
CA ASP A 75 14.75 17.94 8.75
C ASP A 75 15.14 16.47 8.98
N VAL A 76 14.48 15.75 9.88
CA VAL A 76 14.82 14.34 10.20
C VAL A 76 13.92 13.33 9.47
N THR A 77 12.76 13.75 8.97
CA THR A 77 11.73 12.84 8.44
C THR A 77 11.80 12.64 6.93
N LYS A 78 12.41 13.58 6.19
CA LYS A 78 12.56 13.44 4.74
C LYS A 78 13.51 12.30 4.40
N ASP A 79 14.67 12.24 5.05
CA ASP A 79 15.69 11.23 4.76
C ASP A 79 15.14 9.82 5.00
N LYS A 80 14.48 9.59 6.13
CA LYS A 80 13.79 8.33 6.46
C LYS A 80 12.63 7.98 5.50
N PHE A 81 12.07 8.95 4.80
CA PHE A 81 11.00 8.70 3.81
C PHE A 81 11.55 8.18 2.48
N TYR A 82 12.81 8.50 2.16
CA TYR A 82 13.52 8.05 0.95
C TYR A 82 14.44 6.85 1.20
N GLU A 83 14.57 6.39 2.45
CA GLU A 83 15.23 5.12 2.78
C GLU A 83 14.31 3.95 2.39
N PHE A 84 14.77 3.14 1.43
CA PHE A 84 14.13 1.92 0.94
C PHE A 84 14.67 0.69 1.67
#